data_AF-A0A8T6PGD3-F1
#
_entry.id   AF-A0A8T6PGD3-F1
#
_cell.length_a   1.000
_cell.length_b   1.000
_cell.length_c   1.000
_cell.angle_alpha   90.00
_cell.angle_beta   90.00
_cell.angle_gamma   90.00
#
_symmetry.space_group_name_H-M   'P 1'
#
loop_
_entity.id
_entity.type
_entity.pdbx_description
1 polymer ?
#
loop_
_entity_poly.entity_id
_entity_poly.type
_entity_poly.pdbx_seq_one_letter_code
_entity_poly.pdbx_strand_id
1 'polypeptide(L)'
;MLLSGCSSGVYSLAYVARGDSTNLLGLTKTVSFPSNEDLNVIVKLNEHDDPVDVEVTFYRPDGEIENTLQYTAVPGVGTVVLGLDWEQKQENSEDEERWVTGRWIVKIKIDGEEVDELDFRVN
;
A
#
# COMPACT_ATOMS: atom_id res chain seq x y z
N MET A 1 2.69 25.50 23.76
CA MET A 1 2.97 24.06 23.60
C MET A 1 2.75 23.76 22.13
N LEU A 2 3.83 23.59 21.37
CA LEU A 2 3.79 23.32 19.93
C LEU A 2 3.49 21.83 19.75
N LEU A 3 2.29 21.50 19.28
CA LEU A 3 1.91 20.16 18.83
C LEU A 3 1.46 20.32 17.39
N SER A 4 2.42 20.26 16.47
CA SER A 4 2.17 20.06 15.04
C SER A 4 3.45 19.60 14.35
N GLY A 5 3.38 18.39 13.81
CA GLY A 5 3.97 18.05 12.53
C GLY A 5 5.44 17.62 12.53
N CYS A 6 5.68 16.33 12.72
CA CYS A 6 6.88 15.67 12.17
C CYS A 6 6.57 14.27 11.60
N SER A 7 5.34 13.97 11.20
CA SER A 7 5.04 12.75 10.41
C SER A 7 5.80 12.77 9.06
N SER A 8 6.01 13.97 8.49
CA SER A 8 6.77 14.16 7.24
C SER A 8 8.27 13.85 7.36
N GLY A 9 8.81 13.80 8.58
CA GLY A 9 10.19 13.39 8.83
C GLY A 9 10.37 11.88 8.81
N VAL A 10 9.32 11.13 9.12
CA VAL A 10 9.33 9.66 9.20
C VAL A 10 9.07 9.03 7.83
N TYR A 11 8.27 9.67 6.97
CA TYR A 11 8.03 9.18 5.62
C TYR A 11 9.19 9.49 4.67
N SER A 12 9.61 8.51 3.86
CA SER A 12 10.68 8.68 2.86
C SER A 12 10.15 8.66 1.43
N LEU A 13 9.52 7.54 1.04
CA LEU A 13 8.91 7.35 -0.27
C LEU A 13 8.01 6.10 -0.26
N ALA A 14 7.11 6.03 -1.23
CA ALA A 14 6.32 4.85 -1.51
C ALA A 14 6.24 4.56 -3.01
N TYR A 15 5.92 3.32 -3.34
CA TYR A 15 5.63 2.90 -4.71
C TYR A 15 4.83 1.60 -4.71
N VAL A 16 4.14 1.34 -5.81
CA VAL A 16 3.48 0.06 -6.02
C VAL A 16 4.40 -0.94 -6.73
N ALA A 17 4.24 -2.21 -6.42
CA ALA A 17 5.01 -3.29 -7.02
C ALA A 17 4.16 -4.55 -7.19
N ARG A 18 4.56 -5.38 -8.14
CA ARG A 18 3.92 -6.68 -8.43
C ARG A 18 4.77 -7.85 -7.96
N GLY A 19 4.11 -8.99 -7.72
CA GLY A 19 4.69 -10.28 -7.36
C GLY A 19 4.21 -10.80 -6.00
N ASP A 20 4.25 -12.11 -5.81
CA ASP A 20 3.64 -12.82 -4.68
C ASP A 20 4.58 -12.92 -3.46
N SER A 21 5.44 -11.92 -3.27
CA SER A 21 6.47 -11.96 -2.22
C SER A 21 6.25 -10.89 -1.17
N THR A 22 6.38 -11.28 0.08
CA THR A 22 6.48 -10.34 1.20
C THR A 22 7.89 -9.75 1.35
N ASN A 23 8.85 -10.17 0.50
CA ASN A 23 10.21 -9.66 0.46
C ASN A 23 10.41 -8.78 -0.78
N LEU A 24 11.06 -7.61 -0.59
CA LEU A 24 11.40 -6.66 -1.65
C LEU A 24 12.16 -7.28 -2.84
N LEU A 25 12.96 -8.32 -2.62
CA LEU A 25 13.70 -8.99 -3.69
C LEU A 25 12.79 -9.77 -4.65
N GLY A 26 11.60 -10.16 -4.21
CA GLY A 26 10.58 -10.80 -5.04
C GLY A 26 9.60 -9.82 -5.67
N LEU A 27 9.74 -8.51 -5.41
CA LEU A 27 8.82 -7.49 -5.87
C LEU A 27 9.41 -6.64 -6.99
N THR A 28 8.60 -6.37 -8.02
CA THR A 28 8.99 -5.50 -9.13
C THR A 28 8.18 -4.22 -9.12
N LYS A 29 8.84 -3.08 -8.88
CA LYS A 29 8.20 -1.74 -8.97
C LYS A 29 7.54 -1.58 -10.35
N THR A 30 6.28 -1.20 -10.36
CA THR A 30 5.48 -1.00 -11.58
C THR A 30 4.45 0.10 -11.34
N VAL A 31 3.69 0.44 -12.37
CA VAL A 31 2.43 1.22 -12.29
C VAL A 31 1.33 0.55 -13.11
N SER A 32 1.56 -0.70 -13.51
CA SER A 32 0.70 -1.48 -14.39
C SER A 32 0.70 -2.92 -13.93
N PHE A 33 -0.49 -3.45 -13.70
CA PHE A 33 -0.75 -4.78 -13.18
C PHE A 33 -1.71 -5.52 -14.13
N PRO A 34 -1.52 -6.82 -14.36
CA PRO A 34 -2.58 -7.72 -14.77
C PRO A 34 -3.69 -7.77 -13.71
N SER A 35 -4.92 -8.02 -14.14
CA SER A 35 -6.08 -8.16 -13.26
C SER A 35 -6.08 -9.40 -12.34
N ASN A 36 -5.09 -10.27 -12.47
CA ASN A 36 -4.92 -11.49 -11.69
C ASN A 36 -3.54 -11.60 -11.02
N GLU A 37 -2.96 -10.45 -10.64
CA GLU A 37 -1.67 -10.38 -9.96
C GLU A 37 -1.83 -9.61 -8.65
N ASP A 38 -0.94 -9.89 -7.69
CA ASP A 38 -0.88 -9.21 -6.40
C ASP A 38 -0.56 -7.72 -6.53
N LEU A 39 -1.32 -6.91 -5.79
CA LEU A 39 -1.19 -5.46 -5.76
C LEU A 39 -0.46 -5.06 -4.48
N ASN A 40 0.85 -4.83 -4.55
CA ASN A 40 1.65 -4.46 -3.38
C ASN A 40 1.96 -2.96 -3.34
N VAL A 41 2.00 -2.41 -2.14
CA VAL A 41 2.46 -1.07 -1.81
C VAL A 41 3.65 -1.19 -0.88
N ILE A 42 4.76 -0.58 -1.29
CA ILE A 42 5.97 -0.50 -0.49
C ILE A 42 6.06 0.90 0.08
N VAL A 43 6.14 1.00 1.41
CA VAL A 43 6.34 2.26 2.14
C VAL A 43 7.70 2.21 2.81
N LYS A 44 8.57 3.16 2.48
CA LYS A 44 9.87 3.33 3.13
C LYS A 44 9.78 4.41 4.20
N LEU A 45 10.24 4.08 5.39
CA LEU A 45 10.31 4.97 6.53
C LEU A 45 11.76 5.37 6.78
N ASN A 46 11.98 6.65 7.08
CA ASN A 46 13.21 7.14 7.68
C ASN A 46 13.33 6.64 9.12
N GLU A 47 14.46 6.93 9.75
CA GLU A 47 14.69 6.64 11.16
C GLU A 47 13.64 7.34 12.04
N HIS A 48 13.07 6.60 12.98
CA HIS A 48 12.06 7.09 13.92
C HIS A 48 12.22 6.39 15.28
N ASP A 49 11.92 7.12 16.36
CA ASP A 49 12.16 6.68 17.74
C ASP A 49 10.93 6.01 18.39
N ASP A 50 9.73 6.33 17.91
CA ASP A 50 8.45 5.84 18.41
C ASP A 50 7.78 4.92 17.37
N PRO A 51 6.95 3.94 17.76
CA PRO A 51 6.17 3.15 16.80
C PRO A 51 5.30 4.05 15.92
N VAL A 52 5.18 3.68 14.64
CA VAL A 52 4.48 4.48 13.63
C VAL A 52 3.41 3.65 12.94
N ASP A 53 2.19 4.18 12.86
CA ASP A 53 1.09 3.51 12.19
C ASP A 53 1.06 3.87 10.71
N VAL A 54 1.20 2.85 9.86
CA VAL A 54 1.12 2.96 8.39
C VAL A 54 -0.23 2.43 7.93
N GLU A 55 -1.02 3.28 7.30
CA GLU A 55 -2.30 2.91 6.68
C GLU A 55 -2.21 3.10 5.16
N VAL A 56 -2.71 2.11 4.41
CA VAL A 56 -2.79 2.13 2.96
C VAL A 56 -4.22 1.79 2.56
N THR A 57 -4.88 2.69 1.83
CA THR A 57 -6.25 2.47 1.33
C THR A 57 -6.25 2.41 -0.19
N PHE A 58 -6.75 1.30 -0.73
CA PHE A 58 -6.90 1.06 -2.16
C PHE A 58 -8.29 1.50 -2.62
N TYR A 59 -8.31 2.34 -3.65
CA TYR A 59 -9.52 2.80 -4.31
C TYR A 59 -9.59 2.23 -5.72
N ARG A 60 -10.75 1.66 -6.01
CA ARG A 60 -11.11 1.13 -7.33
C ARG A 60 -11.29 2.26 -8.37
N PRO A 61 -11.39 1.91 -9.66
CA PRO A 61 -11.64 2.88 -10.73
C PRO A 61 -12.97 3.63 -10.64
N ASP A 62 -13.96 3.08 -9.95
CA ASP A 62 -15.25 3.74 -9.66
C ASP A 62 -15.17 4.73 -8.48
N GLY A 63 -14.02 4.79 -7.78
CA GLY A 63 -13.80 5.64 -6.61
C GLY A 63 -14.20 5.00 -5.29
N GLU A 64 -14.73 3.78 -5.30
CA GLU A 64 -15.06 3.04 -4.08
C GLU A 64 -13.80 2.47 -3.43
N ILE A 65 -13.84 2.28 -2.12
CA ILE A 65 -12.75 1.64 -1.38
C ILE A 65 -12.81 0.13 -1.66
N GLU A 66 -11.72 -0.43 -2.16
CA GLU A 66 -11.55 -1.88 -2.24
C GLU A 66 -11.16 -2.44 -0.87
N ASN A 67 -10.14 -1.85 -0.23
CA ASN A 67 -9.63 -2.32 1.05
C ASN A 67 -8.76 -1.26 1.74
N THR A 68 -8.65 -1.35 3.06
CA THR A 68 -7.73 -0.57 3.88
C THR A 68 -6.87 -1.53 4.70
N LEU A 69 -5.56 -1.45 4.51
CA LEU A 69 -4.57 -2.23 5.24
C LEU A 69 -3.82 -1.33 6.23
N GLN A 70 -3.48 -1.86 7.40
CA GLN A 70 -2.77 -1.13 8.45
C GLN A 70 -1.63 -1.97 9.00
N TYR A 71 -0.53 -1.30 9.36
CA TYR A 71 0.62 -1.92 10.01
C TYR A 71 1.34 -0.93 10.93
N THR A 72 1.57 -1.32 12.18
CA THR A 72 2.38 -0.55 13.13
C THR A 72 3.85 -0.94 13.00
N ALA A 73 4.67 -0.04 12.45
CA ALA A 73 6.10 -0.20 12.36
C ALA A 73 6.78 0.04 13.72
N VAL A 74 7.74 -0.83 14.07
CA VAL A 74 8.58 -0.65 15.26
C VAL A 74 9.68 0.39 15.01
N PRO A 75 10.18 1.07 16.05
CA PRO A 75 11.23 2.08 15.93
C PRO A 75 12.46 1.64 15.11
N GLY A 76 13.03 2.58 14.34
CA GLY A 76 14.23 2.39 13.52
C GLY A 76 14.05 2.85 12.06
N VAL A 77 14.84 2.30 11.15
CA VAL A 77 14.64 2.46 9.69
C VAL A 77 13.94 1.23 9.17
N GLY A 78 12.92 1.40 8.32
CA GLY A 78 12.06 0.29 7.94
C GLY A 78 11.53 0.35 6.51
N THR A 79 11.16 -0.81 6.00
CA THR A 79 10.30 -0.92 4.82
C THR A 79 9.10 -1.76 5.18
N VAL A 80 7.91 -1.20 4.95
CA VAL A 80 6.63 -1.85 5.15
C VAL A 80 6.12 -2.28 3.77
N VAL A 81 5.67 -3.53 3.68
CA VAL A 81 5.04 -4.10 2.47
C VAL A 81 3.60 -4.42 2.84
N LEU A 82 2.66 -3.77 2.15
CA LEU A 82 1.22 -3.93 2.33
C LEU A 82 0.62 -4.27 0.98
N GLY A 83 0.07 -5.47 0.83
CA GLY A 83 -0.43 -5.95 -0.45
C GLY A 83 -1.82 -6.55 -0.37
N LEU A 84 -2.54 -6.45 -1.48
CA LEU A 84 -3.74 -7.23 -1.74
C LEU A 84 -3.35 -8.45 -2.57
N ASP A 85 -3.56 -9.61 -1.96
CA ASP A 85 -3.32 -10.93 -2.52
C ASP A 85 -4.53 -11.31 -3.38
N TRP A 86 -4.28 -11.64 -4.66
CA TRP A 86 -5.32 -11.99 -5.61
C TRP A 86 -5.98 -13.33 -5.28
N GLU A 87 -5.22 -14.31 -4.79
CA GLU A 87 -5.75 -15.59 -4.32
C GLU A 87 -6.74 -15.38 -3.17
N GLN A 88 -6.46 -14.46 -2.25
CA GLN A 88 -7.38 -14.14 -1.14
C GLN A 88 -8.70 -13.51 -1.61
N LYS A 89 -8.71 -12.85 -2.78
CA LYS A 89 -9.96 -12.37 -3.38
C LYS A 89 -10.85 -13.53 -3.84
N GLN A 90 -10.24 -14.60 -4.35
CA GLN A 90 -10.97 -15.80 -4.78
C GLN A 90 -11.48 -16.64 -3.62
N GLU A 91 -10.74 -16.75 -2.51
CA GLU A 91 -11.22 -17.54 -1.36
C GLU A 91 -12.58 -17.05 -0.81
N ASN A 92 -12.92 -15.78 -1.08
CA ASN A 92 -14.16 -15.16 -0.65
C ASN A 92 -15.26 -15.13 -1.73
N SER A 93 -15.04 -15.73 -2.90
CA SER A 93 -16.00 -15.75 -4.02
C SER A 93 -16.09 -17.13 -4.66
N GLU A 94 -17.31 -17.53 -5.09
CA GLU A 94 -17.50 -18.77 -5.85
C GLU A 94 -17.04 -18.62 -7.31
N ASP A 95 -16.75 -17.39 -7.76
CA ASP A 95 -16.27 -17.04 -9.10
C ASP A 95 -14.80 -16.55 -9.05
N GLU A 96 -14.03 -16.76 -10.12
CA GLU A 96 -12.67 -16.20 -10.27
C GLU A 96 -12.72 -14.66 -10.35
N GLU A 97 -12.84 -14.00 -9.20
CA GLU A 97 -12.89 -12.54 -9.12
C GLU A 97 -11.53 -11.93 -9.40
N ARG A 98 -11.41 -11.32 -10.58
CA ARG A 98 -10.26 -10.50 -10.97
C ARG A 98 -10.38 -9.08 -10.42
N TRP A 99 -9.25 -8.40 -10.30
CA TRP A 99 -9.25 -6.96 -10.03
C TRP A 99 -9.96 -6.21 -11.16
N VAL A 100 -10.81 -5.25 -10.78
CA VAL A 100 -11.51 -4.39 -11.75
C VAL A 100 -10.49 -3.65 -12.60
N THR A 101 -10.58 -3.78 -13.92
CA THR A 101 -9.66 -3.08 -14.84
C THR A 101 -9.89 -1.57 -14.80
N GLY A 102 -8.83 -0.79 -14.88
CA GLY A 102 -8.90 0.67 -14.90
C GLY A 102 -7.80 1.34 -14.08
N ARG A 103 -7.97 2.62 -13.81
CA ARG A 103 -7.06 3.40 -12.96
C ARG A 103 -7.44 3.20 -11.50
N TRP A 104 -6.50 2.75 -10.70
CA TRP A 104 -6.62 2.62 -9.25
C TRP A 104 -5.82 3.71 -8.56
N ILE A 105 -6.24 4.05 -7.35
CA ILE A 105 -5.56 5.02 -6.49
C ILE A 105 -5.24 4.35 -5.16
N VAL A 106 -4.11 4.71 -4.57
CA VAL A 106 -3.72 4.32 -3.22
C VAL A 106 -3.43 5.57 -2.42
N LYS A 107 -4.12 5.74 -1.30
CA LYS A 107 -3.79 6.79 -0.33
C LYS A 107 -3.01 6.19 0.83
N ILE A 108 -1.94 6.86 1.22
CA ILE A 108 -1.04 6.41 2.29
C ILE A 108 -1.13 7.42 3.43
N LYS A 109 -1.40 6.92 4.64
CA LYS A 109 -1.33 7.72 5.85
C LYS A 109 -0.28 7.19 6.82
N ILE A 110 0.34 8.11 7.53
CA ILE A 110 1.30 7.84 8.61
C ILE A 110 0.77 8.57 9.85
N ASP A 111 0.52 7.82 10.92
CA ASP A 111 -0.09 8.32 12.17
C ASP A 111 -1.37 9.15 11.93
N GLY A 112 -2.19 8.70 10.97
CA GLY A 112 -3.46 9.32 10.59
C GLY A 112 -3.35 10.52 9.65
N GLU A 113 -2.14 10.96 9.28
CA GLU A 113 -1.93 12.03 8.30
C GLU A 113 -1.65 11.46 6.91
N GLU A 114 -2.37 11.91 5.88
CA GLU A 114 -2.09 11.53 4.49
C GLU A 114 -0.75 12.13 4.03
N VAL A 115 0.18 11.26 3.64
CA VAL A 115 1.55 11.65 3.24
C VAL A 115 1.82 11.47 1.75
N ASP A 116 1.09 10.58 1.08
CA ASP A 116 1.26 10.34 -0.35
C ASP A 116 0.00 9.73 -0.99
N GLU A 117 -0.09 9.89 -2.31
CA GLU A 117 -1.10 9.30 -3.17
C GLU A 117 -0.42 8.69 -4.40
N LEU A 118 -0.59 7.38 -4.60
CA LEU A 118 -0.05 6.65 -5.74
C LEU A 118 -1.16 6.29 -6.71
N ASP A 119 -0.87 6.30 -8.01
CA ASP A 119 -1.78 5.80 -9.02
C ASP A 119 -1.17 4.69 -9.87
N PHE A 120 -2.01 3.72 -10.25
CA PHE A 120 -1.61 2.61 -11.11
C PHE A 120 -2.78 2.14 -11.99
N ARG A 121 -2.48 1.27 -12.95
CA ARG A 121 -3.47 0.66 -13.83
C ARG A 121 -3.53 -0.84 -13.65
N VAL A 122 -4.76 -1.35 -13.64
CA VAL A 122 -5.06 -2.78 -13.78
C VAL A 122 -5.57 -3.02 -15.19
N ASN A 123 -5.03 -4.03 -15.87
CA ASN A 123 -5.35 -4.38 -17.26
C ASN A 123 -5.94 -5.79 -17.38
#